data_AF-A0A8X6KVB9-F1
#
_entry.id   AF-A0A8X6KVB9-F1
#
_cell.length_a   1.000
_cell.length_b   1.000
_cell.length_c   1.000
_cell.angle_alpha   90.00
_cell.angle_beta   90.00
_cell.angle_gamma   90.00
#
_symmetry.space_group_name_H-M   'P 1'
#
loop_
_entity.id
_entity.type
_entity.pdbx_description
1 polymer ?
#
loop_
_entity_poly.entity_id
_entity_poly.type
_entity_poly.pdbx_seq_one_letter_code
_entity_poly.pdbx_strand_id
1 'polypeptide(L)'
;MESILDCIRTVSSACAEIKPSTLNACWKSLLPQIVQAIQDDSTISHPVTEIVNIASRLIDVPTSNALVNGNKENEWVLNLDLQDVKKGLNLAKEFELHFIQTDHSTVRSAKFKKELRNCLALYKGVLVELVKKELHNRKPM
;
A
#
# COMPACT_ATOMS: atom_id res chain seq x y z
N MET A 1 15.46 25.27 -1.87
CA MET A 1 14.19 24.53 -1.99
C MET A 1 14.58 23.07 -1.95
N GLU A 2 14.34 22.39 -0.83
CA GLU A 2 14.69 20.97 -0.71
C GLU A 2 13.88 20.17 -1.73
N SER A 3 14.54 19.33 -2.50
CA SER A 3 13.86 18.51 -3.50
C SER A 3 13.08 17.39 -2.82
N ILE A 4 12.08 16.83 -3.52
CA ILE A 4 11.39 15.62 -3.05
C ILE A 4 12.39 14.48 -2.78
N LEU A 5 13.48 14.42 -3.56
CA LEU A 5 14.56 13.46 -3.38
C LEU A 5 15.31 13.66 -2.05
N ASP A 6 15.51 14.90 -1.62
CA ASP A 6 16.16 15.21 -0.34
C ASP A 6 15.27 14.83 0.85
N CYS A 7 13.95 15.01 0.69
CA CYS A 7 12.96 14.57 1.67
C CYS A 7 12.96 13.04 1.80
N ILE A 8 12.96 12.31 0.69
CA ILE A 8 13.02 10.83 0.68
C ILE A 8 14.31 10.33 1.32
N ARG A 9 15.45 10.96 1.02
CA ARG A 9 16.75 10.59 1.57
C ARG A 9 16.78 10.79 3.09
N THR A 10 16.25 11.92 3.56
CA THR A 10 16.16 12.25 4.98
C THR A 10 15.27 11.27 5.75
N VAL A 11 14.10 10.93 5.21
CA VAL A 11 13.21 9.94 5.81
C VAL A 11 13.87 8.56 5.84
N SER A 12 14.54 8.15 4.76
CA SER A 12 15.24 6.86 4.70
C SER A 12 16.36 6.77 5.74
N SER A 13 17.17 7.83 5.90
CA SER A 13 18.21 7.91 6.92
C SER A 13 17.63 7.83 8.33
N ALA A 14 16.57 8.59 8.62
CA ALA A 14 15.90 8.54 9.92
C ALA A 14 15.33 7.14 10.22
N CYS A 15 14.73 6.48 9.23
CA CYS A 15 14.19 5.12 9.38
C CYS A 15 15.30 4.09 9.68
N ALA A 16 16.49 4.23 9.10
CA ALA A 16 17.62 3.34 9.36
C ALA A 16 18.20 3.50 10.79
N GLU A 17 18.07 4.68 11.39
CA GLU A 17 18.55 4.97 12.74
C GLU A 17 17.55 4.58 13.84
N ILE A 18 16.27 4.38 13.48
CA ILE A 18 15.25 3.93 14.44
C ILE A 18 15.52 2.49 14.83
N LYS A 19 15.96 2.31 16.08
CA LYS A 19 16.14 0.98 16.65
C LYS A 19 14.79 0.27 16.80
N PRO A 20 14.70 -1.04 16.50
CA PRO A 20 13.49 -1.82 16.72
C PRO A 20 12.95 -1.72 18.16
N SER A 21 13.83 -1.62 19.16
CA SER A 21 13.44 -1.41 20.55
C SER A 21 12.67 -0.10 20.78
N THR A 22 13.08 0.97 20.11
CA THR A 22 12.44 2.28 20.18
C THR A 22 11.07 2.24 19.50
N LEU A 23 11.00 1.65 18.31
CA LEU A 23 9.74 1.46 17.58
C LEU A 23 8.75 0.62 18.40
N ASN A 24 9.22 -0.49 18.97
CA ASN A 24 8.42 -1.37 19.82
C ASN A 24 7.95 -0.68 21.10
N ALA A 25 8.77 0.18 21.71
CA ALA A 25 8.37 0.97 22.87
C ALA A 25 7.28 2.00 22.52
N CYS A 26 7.42 2.68 21.37
CA CYS A 26 6.41 3.60 20.86
C CYS A 26 5.09 2.88 20.56
N TRP A 27 5.13 1.71 19.91
CA TRP A 27 3.94 0.91 19.62
C TRP A 27 3.26 0.37 20.88
N LYS A 28 4.02 -0.07 21.89
CA LYS A 28 3.47 -0.48 23.19
C LYS A 28 2.69 0.62 23.89
N SER A 29 3.15 1.86 23.78
CA SER A 29 2.47 3.02 24.38
C SER A 29 1.18 3.38 23.64
N LEU A 30 1.20 3.30 22.30
CA LEU A 30 0.06 3.67 21.47
C LEU A 30 -1.04 2.61 21.43
N LEU A 31 -0.68 1.32 21.44
CA LEU A 31 -1.61 0.20 21.23
C LEU A 31 -1.26 -1.00 22.14
N PRO A 32 -1.31 -0.84 23.48
CA PRO A 32 -0.87 -1.87 24.42
C PRO A 32 -1.67 -3.18 24.29
N GLN A 33 -2.98 -3.11 24.03
CA GLN A 33 -3.85 -4.28 23.90
C GLN A 33 -3.52 -5.14 22.67
N ILE A 34 -3.10 -4.51 21.57
CA ILE A 34 -2.71 -5.22 20.34
C ILE A 34 -1.37 -5.93 20.54
N VAL A 35 -0.41 -5.27 21.20
CA VAL A 35 0.89 -5.90 21.51
C VAL A 35 0.73 -7.09 22.46
N GLN A 36 -0.20 -6.99 23.43
CA GLN A 36 -0.50 -8.07 24.35
C GLN A 36 -1.14 -9.28 23.63
N ALA A 37 -2.10 -9.03 22.73
CA ALA A 37 -2.73 -10.07 21.92
C ALA A 37 -1.75 -10.79 20.98
N ILE A 38 -0.74 -10.07 20.44
CA ILE A 38 0.30 -10.66 19.58
C ILE A 38 1.27 -11.55 20.37
N GLN A 39 1.51 -11.25 21.65
CA GLN A 39 2.43 -12.04 22.48
C GLN A 39 1.80 -13.34 23.00
N ASP A 40 0.49 -13.33 23.26
CA ASP A 40 -0.23 -14.49 23.80
C ASP A 40 -0.77 -15.45 22.71
N ASP A 41 -0.86 -15.00 21.46
CA ASP A 41 -1.50 -15.77 20.37
C ASP A 41 -0.49 -16.15 19.27
N SER A 42 -0.06 -17.42 19.30
CA SER A 42 0.81 -18.03 18.26
C SER A 42 0.16 -18.02 16.86
N THR A 43 -1.13 -17.69 16.75
CA THR A 43 -1.89 -17.63 15.51
C THR A 43 -1.63 -16.36 14.69
N ILE A 44 -1.19 -15.25 15.31
CA ILE A 44 -0.90 -13.97 14.61
C ILE A 44 0.53 -13.95 14.05
N SER A 45 1.43 -14.79 14.58
CA SER A 45 2.82 -14.88 14.11
C SER A 45 2.93 -15.22 12.63
N HIS A 46 2.04 -16.07 12.10
CA HIS A 46 2.07 -16.51 10.72
C HIS A 46 1.80 -15.39 9.70
N PRO A 47 0.67 -14.65 9.78
CA PRO A 47 0.40 -13.57 8.83
C PRO A 47 1.39 -12.40 8.97
N VAL A 48 1.91 -12.10 10.17
CA VAL A 48 2.93 -11.06 10.36
C VAL A 48 4.25 -11.45 9.71
N THR A 49 4.67 -12.71 9.86
CA THR A 49 5.87 -13.24 9.20
C THR A 49 5.72 -13.23 7.69
N GLU A 50 4.52 -13.53 7.18
CA GLU A 50 4.23 -13.48 5.75
C GLU A 50 4.31 -12.05 5.19
N ILE A 51 3.78 -11.06 5.92
CA ILE A 51 3.89 -9.63 5.56
C ILE A 51 5.36 -9.18 5.54
N VAL A 52 6.15 -9.53 6.56
CA VAL A 52 7.58 -9.19 6.61
C VAL A 52 8.34 -9.82 5.44
N ASN A 53 8.06 -11.09 5.11
CA ASN A 53 8.69 -11.78 3.99
C ASN A 53 8.30 -11.21 2.62
N ILE A 54 7.06 -10.72 2.46
CA ILE A 54 6.64 -10.02 1.24
C ILE A 54 7.39 -8.68 1.11
N ALA A 55 7.49 -7.92 2.20
CA ALA A 55 8.20 -6.63 2.21
C ALA A 55 9.69 -6.79 1.87
N SER A 56 10.37 -7.79 2.41
CA SER A 56 11.79 -8.06 2.09
C SER A 56 12.02 -8.42 0.62
N ARG A 57 11.10 -9.19 0.00
CA ARG A 57 11.19 -9.56 -1.42
C ARG A 57 11.03 -8.37 -2.38
N LEU A 58 10.37 -7.30 -1.94
CA LEU A 58 10.25 -6.07 -2.72
C LEU A 58 11.52 -5.20 -2.66
N ILE A 59 12.38 -5.43 -1.67
CA ILE A 59 13.63 -4.67 -1.48
C ILE A 59 14.79 -5.32 -2.27
N ASP A 60 14.75 -6.64 -2.51
CA ASP A 60 15.85 -7.40 -3.11
C ASP A 60 15.77 -7.62 -4.63
N VAL A 61 14.87 -6.95 -5.36
CA VAL A 61 14.88 -7.04 -6.84
C VAL A 61 16.13 -6.31 -7.37
N PRO A 62 17.08 -6.99 -8.04
CA PRO A 62 18.28 -6.34 -8.56
C PRO A 62 17.91 -5.47 -9.75
N THR A 63 18.18 -4.18 -9.64
CA THR A 63 18.27 -3.25 -10.78
C THR A 63 19.33 -3.78 -11.75
N SER A 64 18.91 -4.58 -12.72
CA SER A 64 19.79 -5.01 -13.81
C SER A 64 19.92 -3.88 -14.81
N ASN A 65 21.15 -3.37 -14.91
CA ASN A 65 21.53 -2.27 -15.76
C ASN A 65 21.53 -2.69 -17.24
N ALA A 66 20.64 -2.12 -18.05
CA ALA A 66 20.74 -2.15 -19.50
C ALA A 66 20.56 -0.73 -20.08
N LEU A 67 21.71 -0.13 -20.43
CA LEU A 67 21.96 0.85 -21.49
C LEU A 67 20.90 1.91 -21.83
N VAL A 68 21.22 3.14 -21.40
CA VAL A 68 21.13 4.44 -22.11
C VAL A 68 20.37 4.42 -23.44
N ASN A 69 19.22 5.12 -23.50
CA ASN A 69 19.00 6.32 -24.33
C ASN A 69 17.53 6.82 -24.23
N GLY A 70 17.36 8.12 -23.93
CA GLY A 70 16.21 8.91 -24.37
C GLY A 70 14.90 8.80 -23.57
N ASN A 71 14.61 9.85 -22.79
CA ASN A 71 13.29 10.34 -22.36
C ASN A 71 12.20 9.28 -22.13
N LYS A 72 11.91 8.99 -20.85
CA LYS A 72 10.58 8.64 -20.34
C LYS A 72 10.60 8.74 -18.82
N GLU A 73 10.20 9.90 -18.30
CA GLU A 73 9.38 9.87 -17.09
C GLU A 73 8.19 8.92 -17.39
N ASN A 74 7.86 8.00 -16.46
CA ASN A 74 6.76 7.01 -16.51
C ASN A 74 7.13 5.52 -16.74
N GLU A 75 8.14 5.00 -16.02
CA GLU A 75 8.31 3.55 -15.86
C GLU A 75 7.93 3.08 -14.44
N TRP A 76 6.73 3.47 -13.97
CA TRP A 76 6.04 2.81 -12.86
C TRP A 76 5.22 1.61 -13.35
N VAL A 77 5.66 0.96 -14.42
CA VAL A 77 5.00 -0.25 -14.96
C VAL A 77 5.58 -1.48 -14.24
N LEU A 78 5.42 -1.52 -12.92
CA LEU A 78 5.06 -2.81 -12.34
C LEU A 78 3.71 -3.13 -12.99
N ASN A 79 3.64 -4.21 -13.77
CA ASN A 79 2.43 -4.67 -14.45
C ASN A 79 1.30 -4.83 -13.44
N LEU A 80 0.58 -3.75 -13.14
CA LEU A 80 -0.58 -3.77 -12.28
C LEU A 80 -1.68 -4.42 -13.08
N ASP A 81 -1.90 -5.70 -12.84
CA ASP A 81 -2.84 -6.50 -13.61
C ASP A 81 -4.27 -5.98 -13.42
N LEU A 82 -5.06 -6.07 -14.49
CA LEU A 82 -6.46 -5.64 -14.45
C LEU A 82 -7.24 -6.38 -13.35
N GLN A 83 -6.96 -7.66 -13.11
CA GLN A 83 -7.60 -8.42 -12.04
C GLN A 83 -7.13 -7.97 -10.67
N ASP A 84 -5.84 -7.63 -10.51
CA ASP A 84 -5.32 -7.10 -9.26
C ASP A 84 -5.97 -5.77 -8.89
N VAL A 85 -6.12 -4.84 -9.84
CA VAL A 85 -6.82 -3.56 -9.61
C VAL A 85 -8.30 -3.81 -9.24
N LYS A 86 -8.98 -4.71 -9.96
CA LYS A 86 -10.37 -5.07 -9.65
C LYS A 86 -10.51 -5.68 -8.25
N LYS A 87 -9.63 -6.62 -7.90
CA LYS A 87 -9.60 -7.28 -6.60
C LYS A 87 -9.35 -6.27 -5.49
N GLY A 88 -8.35 -5.40 -5.64
CA GLY A 88 -8.05 -4.34 -4.67
C GLY A 88 -9.23 -3.39 -4.45
N LEU A 89 -9.90 -2.96 -5.54
CA LEU A 89 -11.09 -2.10 -5.45
C LEU A 89 -12.28 -2.80 -4.77
N ASN A 90 -12.45 -4.12 -4.95
CA ASN A 90 -13.50 -4.88 -4.28
C ASN A 90 -13.21 -5.06 -2.79
N LEU A 91 -11.99 -5.44 -2.43
CA LEU A 91 -11.56 -5.53 -1.02
C LEU A 91 -11.76 -4.19 -0.30
N ALA A 92 -11.41 -3.08 -0.95
CA ALA A 92 -11.60 -1.76 -0.37
C ALA A 92 -13.07 -1.39 -0.15
N LYS A 93 -14.00 -1.89 -0.99
CA LYS A 93 -15.45 -1.72 -0.77
C LYS A 93 -15.95 -2.54 0.42
N GLU A 94 -15.51 -3.78 0.55
CA GLU A 94 -15.85 -4.63 1.69
C GLU A 94 -15.32 -4.03 3.00
N PHE A 95 -14.09 -3.53 2.97
CA PHE A 95 -13.46 -2.81 4.08
C PHE A 95 -14.21 -1.51 4.43
N GLU A 96 -14.58 -0.71 3.43
CA GLU A 96 -15.42 0.49 3.63
C GLU A 96 -16.74 0.13 4.33
N LEU A 97 -17.43 -0.91 3.84
CA LEU A 97 -18.71 -1.34 4.36
C LEU A 97 -18.63 -1.79 5.82
N HIS A 98 -17.64 -2.61 6.16
CA HIS A 98 -17.45 -3.13 7.51
C HIS A 98 -17.37 -2.00 8.55
N PHE A 99 -16.49 -1.03 8.32
CA PHE A 99 -16.28 0.08 9.26
C PHE A 99 -17.45 1.06 9.31
N ILE A 100 -18.13 1.33 8.19
CA ILE A 100 -19.32 2.19 8.20
C ILE A 100 -20.45 1.55 9.00
N GLN A 101 -20.62 0.22 8.93
CA GLN A 101 -21.69 -0.49 9.64
C GLN A 101 -21.40 -0.69 11.13
N THR A 102 -20.13 -0.86 11.50
CA THR A 102 -19.73 -1.09 12.90
C THR A 102 -19.42 0.19 13.67
N ASP A 103 -19.10 1.30 12.99
CA ASP A 103 -18.81 2.56 13.66
C ASP A 103 -20.09 3.33 14.01
N HIS A 104 -20.42 3.35 15.30
CA HIS A 104 -21.55 4.13 15.84
C HIS A 104 -21.39 5.66 15.68
N SER A 105 -20.18 6.15 15.42
CA SER A 105 -19.95 7.58 15.14
C SER A 105 -20.20 7.90 13.67
N THR A 106 -21.30 8.62 13.40
CA THR A 106 -21.63 9.09 12.05
C THR A 106 -20.62 10.10 11.50
N VAL A 107 -20.00 10.90 12.36
CA VAL A 107 -18.98 11.90 11.95
C VAL A 107 -17.67 11.21 11.54
N ARG A 108 -17.18 10.28 12.35
CA ARG A 108 -15.91 9.58 12.09
C ARG A 108 -16.04 8.65 10.88
N SER A 109 -17.11 7.88 10.79
CA SER A 109 -17.38 7.01 9.63
C SER A 109 -17.52 7.80 8.33
N ALA A 110 -18.17 8.98 8.35
CA ALA A 110 -18.26 9.86 7.18
C ALA A 110 -16.88 10.37 6.74
N LYS A 111 -16.01 10.77 7.70
CA LYS A 111 -14.64 11.18 7.39
C LYS A 111 -13.83 10.02 6.80
N PHE A 112 -13.86 8.85 7.43
CA PHE A 112 -13.18 7.65 6.93
C PHE A 112 -13.62 7.30 5.51
N LYS A 113 -14.92 7.25 5.25
CA LYS A 113 -15.51 7.01 3.94
C LYS A 113 -14.97 7.99 2.88
N LYS A 114 -14.92 9.29 3.21
CA LYS A 114 -14.42 10.32 2.30
C LYS A 114 -12.95 10.09 1.98
N GLU A 115 -12.10 9.93 2.99
CA GLU A 115 -10.65 9.76 2.79
C GLU A 115 -10.32 8.48 2.03
N LEU A 116 -10.93 7.35 2.39
CA LEU A 116 -10.72 6.09 1.67
C LEU A 116 -11.10 6.22 0.19
N ARG A 117 -12.24 6.85 -0.11
CA ARG A 117 -12.67 7.06 -1.50
C ARG A 117 -11.75 7.99 -2.28
N ASN A 118 -11.16 9.00 -1.63
CA ASN A 118 -10.16 9.86 -2.24
C ASN A 118 -8.92 9.05 -2.62
N CYS A 119 -8.42 8.19 -1.72
CA CYS A 119 -7.30 7.30 -2.01
C CYS A 119 -7.61 6.34 -3.19
N LEU A 120 -8.83 5.81 -3.26
CA LEU A 120 -9.23 4.88 -4.33
C LEU A 120 -9.50 5.56 -5.68
N ALA A 121 -9.59 6.89 -5.75
CA ALA A 121 -9.88 7.61 -6.98
C ALA A 121 -8.82 7.35 -8.07
N LEU A 122 -7.55 7.28 -7.68
CA LEU A 122 -6.43 7.00 -8.58
C LEU A 122 -6.58 5.61 -9.22
N TYR A 123 -6.86 4.58 -8.41
CA TYR A 123 -7.04 3.21 -8.88
C TYR A 123 -8.27 3.02 -9.77
N LYS A 124 -9.34 3.81 -9.56
CA LYS A 124 -10.48 3.85 -10.49
C LYS A 124 -10.07 4.41 -11.85
N GLY A 125 -9.22 5.43 -11.88
CA GLY A 125 -8.65 5.95 -13.13
C GLY A 125 -7.81 4.89 -13.85
N VAL A 126 -6.92 4.21 -13.11
CA VAL A 126 -6.11 3.11 -13.65
C VAL A 126 -6.98 2.00 -14.22
N LEU A 127 -8.05 1.60 -13.53
CA LEU A 127 -9.00 0.60 -14.00
C LEU A 127 -9.61 0.98 -15.36
N VAL A 128 -10.02 2.24 -15.52
CA VAL A 128 -10.60 2.74 -16.78
C VAL A 128 -9.60 2.60 -17.93
N GLU A 129 -8.34 2.99 -17.72
CA GLU A 129 -7.30 2.90 -18.75
C GLU A 129 -6.95 1.45 -19.10
N LEU A 130 -6.86 0.56 -18.10
CA LEU A 130 -6.62 -0.87 -18.34
C LEU A 130 -7.77 -1.52 -19.11
N VAL A 131 -9.03 -1.17 -18.81
CA VAL A 131 -10.20 -1.66 -19.55
C VAL A 131 -10.20 -1.15 -20.99
N LYS A 132 -9.87 0.12 -21.23
CA LYS A 132 -9.73 0.66 -22.60
C LYS A 132 -8.67 -0.09 -23.40
N LYS A 133 -7.52 -0.37 -22.78
CA LYS A 133 -6.43 -1.13 -23.41
C LYS A 133 -6.85 -2.55 -23.79
N GLU A 134 -7.52 -3.25 -22.88
CA GLU A 134 -8.11 -4.58 -23.15
C GLU A 134 -9.12 -4.55 -24.30
N LEU A 135 -10.01 -3.56 -24.33
CA LEU A 135 -11.01 -3.42 -25.40
C LEU A 135 -10.38 -3.11 -26.76
N HIS A 136 -9.33 -2.27 -26.78
CA HIS A 136 -8.59 -1.99 -28.00
C HIS A 136 -7.90 -3.25 -28.54
N ASN A 137 -7.29 -4.05 -27.67
CA ASN A 137 -6.60 -5.29 -28.04
C ASN A 137 -7.55 -6.41 -28.52
N ARG A 138 -8.85 -6.31 -28.24
CA ARG A 138 -9.87 -7.30 -28.61
C ARG A 138 -10.65 -6.97 -29.89
N LYS A 139 -10.41 -5.82 -30.53
CA LYS A 139 -11.06 -5.53 -31.83
C LYS A 139 -10.44 -6.44 -32.92
N PRO A 140 -11.26 -7.15 -33.71
CA PRO A 140 -10.74 -7.91 -34.84
C PRO A 140 -10.16 -6.93 -35.89
N MET A 141 -9.00 -7.30 -36.46
CA MET A 141 -8.48 -6.67 -37.69
C MET A 141 -9.47 -6.82 -38.84
#